data_AF-A0A2V6FDX4-F1
#
_entry.id   AF-A0A2V6FDX4-F1
#
_cell.length_a   1.000
_cell.length_b   1.000
_cell.length_c   1.000
_cell.angle_alpha   90.00
_cell.angle_beta   90.00
_cell.angle_gamma   90.00
#
_symmetry.space_group_name_H-M   'P 1'
#
loop_
_entity.id
_entity.type
_entity.pdbx_description
1 polymer ?
#
loop_
_entity_poly.entity_id
_entity_poly.type
_entity_poly.pdbx_seq_one_letter_code
_entity_poly.pdbx_strand_id
1 'polypeptide(L)'
;MEVIPLGDSALIVRVRDRFEDAPEETLDEVLRTVQQLRSAAIPGVIELVPAYTSVAVFFDPSAVVKATGVAHDVFESLAARIRAA
;
A
#
# COMPACT_ATOMS: atom_id res chain seq x y z
N MET A 1 2.64 10.93 -2.15
CA MET A 1 2.46 9.55 -1.70
C MET A 1 3.81 8.90 -1.42
N GLU A 2 3.96 8.31 -0.25
CA GLU A 2 5.16 7.56 0.15
C GLU A 2 4.79 6.11 0.49
N VAL A 3 5.71 5.18 0.19
CA VAL A 3 5.56 3.76 0.51
C VAL A 3 6.67 3.40 1.49
N ILE A 4 6.31 2.96 2.68
CA ILE A 4 7.22 2.79 3.82
C ILE A 4 7.11 1.34 4.31
N PRO A 5 8.23 0.63 4.55
CA PRO A 5 8.17 -0.74 5.06
C PRO A 5 7.56 -0.78 6.47
N LEU A 6 6.78 -1.83 6.75
CA LEU A 6 6.22 -2.11 8.07
C LEU A 6 6.46 -3.59 8.41
N GLY A 7 7.69 -3.89 8.79
CA GLY A 7 8.15 -5.27 8.97
C GLY A 7 8.22 -6.03 7.64
N ASP A 8 8.11 -7.35 7.71
CA ASP A 8 8.36 -8.24 6.56
C ASP A 8 7.09 -8.57 5.74
N SER A 9 5.90 -8.29 6.27
CA SER A 9 4.61 -8.70 5.67
C SER A 9 3.59 -7.57 5.64
N ALA A 10 4.03 -6.34 5.86
CA ALA A 10 3.20 -5.15 5.67
C ALA A 10 4.02 -3.96 5.18
N LEU A 11 3.32 -2.99 4.62
CA LEU A 11 3.84 -1.68 4.32
C LEU A 11 2.77 -0.60 4.55
N ILE A 12 3.19 0.65 4.66
CA ILE A 12 2.32 1.80 4.74
C ILE A 12 2.38 2.58 3.44
N VAL A 13 1.21 2.87 2.88
CA VAL A 13 1.02 3.87 1.83
C VAL A 13 0.56 5.16 2.49
N ARG A 14 1.47 6.10 2.71
CA ARG A 14 1.18 7.41 3.28
C ARG A 14 0.74 8.36 2.18
N VAL A 15 -0.49 8.85 2.29
CA VAL A 15 -1.06 9.81 1.32
C VAL A 15 -0.72 11.24 1.74
N ARG A 16 -0.70 11.52 3.05
CA ARG A 16 -0.36 12.84 3.61
C ARG A 16 0.54 12.73 4.83
N ASP A 17 1.43 13.71 5.01
CA ASP A 17 2.33 13.76 6.17
C ASP A 17 1.60 14.23 7.43
N ARG A 18 0.87 15.34 7.34
CA ARG A 18 0.10 15.93 8.45
C ARG A 18 -1.36 16.09 8.06
N PHE A 19 -2.26 15.60 8.90
CA PHE A 19 -3.69 15.65 8.63
C PHE A 19 -4.23 17.10 8.65
N GLU A 20 -3.68 17.92 9.54
CA GLU A 20 -4.09 19.30 9.78
C GLU A 20 -3.93 20.20 8.55
N ASP A 21 -3.07 19.80 7.60
CA ASP A 21 -2.82 20.55 6.38
C ASP A 21 -4.04 20.53 5.43
N ALA A 22 -4.84 19.45 5.41
CA ALA A 22 -6.17 19.43 4.77
C ALA A 22 -7.02 18.22 5.24
N PRO A 23 -7.77 18.36 6.34
CA PRO A 23 -8.59 17.30 6.93
C PRO A 23 -9.56 16.58 5.99
N GLU A 24 -10.39 17.35 5.27
CA GLU A 24 -11.46 16.82 4.41
C GLU A 24 -10.86 16.09 3.20
N GLU A 25 -9.86 16.70 2.56
CA GLU A 25 -9.14 16.09 1.43
C GLU A 25 -8.41 14.81 1.82
N THR A 26 -7.90 14.73 3.06
CA THR A 26 -7.12 13.58 3.52
C THR A 26 -7.97 12.31 3.56
N LEU A 27 -9.20 12.40 4.09
CA LEU A 27 -10.10 11.26 4.13
C LEU A 27 -10.43 10.78 2.70
N ASP A 28 -10.76 11.71 1.81
CA ASP A 28 -11.05 11.40 0.41
C ASP A 28 -9.87 10.73 -0.29
N GLU A 29 -8.65 11.19 -0.02
CA GLU A 29 -7.42 10.62 -0.59
C GLU A 29 -7.12 9.22 -0.06
N VAL A 30 -7.32 8.97 1.24
CA VAL A 30 -7.21 7.64 1.85
C VAL A 30 -8.23 6.68 1.22
N LEU A 31 -9.50 7.08 1.14
CA LEU A 31 -10.56 6.23 0.59
C LEU A 31 -10.35 5.95 -0.90
N ARG A 32 -9.92 6.95 -1.68
CA ARG A 32 -9.54 6.78 -3.08
C ARG A 32 -8.38 5.81 -3.23
N THR A 33 -7.35 5.93 -2.40
CA THR A 33 -6.19 5.03 -2.42
C THR A 33 -6.61 3.59 -2.11
N VAL A 34 -7.49 3.37 -1.12
CA VAL A 34 -8.03 2.02 -0.85
C VAL A 34 -8.76 1.45 -2.07
N GLN A 35 -9.58 2.27 -2.77
CA GLN A 35 -10.29 1.81 -3.96
C GLN A 35 -9.36 1.49 -5.12
N GLN A 36 -8.32 2.32 -5.35
CA GLN A 36 -7.32 2.08 -6.39
C GLN A 36 -6.55 0.79 -6.12
N LEU A 37 -6.04 0.60 -4.89
CA LEU A 37 -5.30 -0.60 -4.51
C LEU A 37 -6.16 -1.87 -4.60
N ARG A 38 -7.43 -1.78 -4.20
CA ARG A 38 -8.39 -2.90 -4.33
C ARG A 38 -8.63 -3.24 -5.80
N SER A 39 -8.80 -2.23 -6.66
CA SER A 39 -9.07 -2.41 -8.08
C SER A 39 -7.86 -2.96 -8.84
N ALA A 40 -6.64 -2.62 -8.40
CA ALA A 40 -5.41 -3.14 -8.97
C ALA A 40 -5.20 -4.64 -8.73
N ALA A 41 -5.94 -5.25 -7.79
CA ALA A 41 -5.91 -6.68 -7.49
C ALA A 41 -4.48 -7.24 -7.37
N ILE A 42 -3.63 -6.51 -6.63
CA ILE A 42 -2.20 -6.79 -6.55
C ILE A 42 -1.97 -8.18 -5.94
N PRO A 43 -1.31 -9.11 -6.64
CA PRO A 43 -1.09 -10.46 -6.14
C PRO A 43 -0.35 -10.47 -4.81
N GLY A 44 -0.84 -11.26 -3.86
CA GLY A 44 -0.26 -11.41 -2.53
C GLY A 44 -0.75 -10.38 -1.50
N VAL A 45 -1.44 -9.31 -1.89
CA VAL A 45 -2.12 -8.44 -0.92
C VAL A 45 -3.27 -9.20 -0.27
N ILE A 46 -3.28 -9.21 1.06
CA ILE A 46 -4.26 -9.90 1.91
C ILE A 46 -5.32 -8.91 2.38
N GLU A 47 -4.88 -7.74 2.88
CA GLU A 47 -5.76 -6.77 3.51
C GLU A 47 -5.30 -5.33 3.26
N LEU A 48 -6.27 -4.43 3.13
CA LEU A 48 -6.08 -2.99 3.05
C LEU A 48 -6.80 -2.34 4.24
N VAL A 49 -6.03 -1.75 5.16
CA VAL A 49 -6.58 -1.12 6.35
C VAL A 49 -6.37 0.39 6.26
N PRO A 50 -7.42 1.20 6.00
CA PRO A 50 -7.30 2.64 6.02
C PRO A 50 -7.03 3.15 7.44
N ALA A 51 -6.16 4.15 7.53
CA ALA A 51 -5.86 4.93 8.71
C ALA A 51 -6.08 6.42 8.42
N TYR A 52 -5.68 7.29 9.35
CA TYR A 52 -6.03 8.70 9.28
C TYR A 52 -5.39 9.46 8.10
N THR A 53 -4.14 9.14 7.76
CA THR A 53 -3.38 9.79 6.67
C THR A 53 -2.72 8.76 5.73
N SER A 54 -3.09 7.49 5.86
CA SER A 54 -2.40 6.38 5.22
C SER A 54 -3.28 5.15 5.07
N VAL A 55 -2.77 4.16 4.33
CA VAL A 55 -3.34 2.82 4.20
C VAL A 55 -2.26 1.80 4.54
N ALA A 56 -2.53 0.92 5.50
CA ALA A 56 -1.69 -0.24 5.73
C ALA A 56 -2.06 -1.34 4.72
N VAL A 57 -1.04 -1.91 4.08
CA VAL A 57 -1.18 -3.01 3.13
C VAL A 57 -0.50 -4.23 3.75
N PHE A 58 -1.30 -5.23 4.10
CA PHE A 58 -0.81 -6.53 4.55
C PHE A 58 -0.71 -7.47 3.36
N PHE A 59 0.37 -8.22 3.27
CA PHE A 59 0.63 -9.12 2.14
C PHE A 59 1.32 -10.41 2.58
N ASP A 60 1.15 -11.47 1.79
CA ASP A 60 1.92 -12.71 1.90
C ASP A 60 3.16 -12.61 1.00
N PRO A 61 4.38 -12.51 1.57
CA PRO A 61 5.61 -12.43 0.78
C PRO A 61 5.77 -13.62 -0.18
N SER A 62 5.35 -14.81 0.22
CA SER A 62 5.47 -16.02 -0.61
C SER A 62 4.58 -15.93 -1.85
N ALA A 63 3.36 -15.40 -1.70
CA ALA A 63 2.45 -15.17 -2.82
C ALA A 63 2.97 -14.08 -3.75
N VAL A 64 3.59 -13.02 -3.21
CA VAL A 64 4.22 -11.96 -4.03
C VAL A 64 5.38 -12.55 -4.84
N VAL A 65 6.31 -13.27 -4.21
CA VAL A 65 7.46 -13.92 -4.89
C VAL A 65 6.98 -14.85 -6.00
N LYS A 66 5.92 -15.65 -5.74
CA LYS A 66 5.35 -16.56 -6.73
C LYS A 66 4.77 -15.82 -7.93
N ALA A 67 4.17 -14.64 -7.72
CA ALA A 67 3.55 -13.85 -8.78
C ALA A 67 4.55 -13.00 -9.58
N THR A 68 5.66 -12.58 -8.96
CA THR A 68 6.67 -11.71 -9.59
C THR A 68 7.87 -12.47 -10.12
N GLY A 69 8.15 -13.67 -9.59
CA GLY A 69 9.39 -14.41 -9.84
C GLY A 69 10.61 -13.80 -9.14
N VAL A 70 10.41 -12.78 -8.29
CA VAL A 70 11.47 -12.00 -7.65
C VAL A 70 11.51 -12.37 -6.17
N ALA A 71 12.52 -13.16 -5.79
CA ALA A 71 12.69 -13.70 -4.44
C ALA A 71 13.36 -12.73 -3.45
N HIS A 72 14.11 -11.76 -3.96
CA HIS A 72 14.72 -10.67 -3.19
C HIS A 72 13.95 -9.37 -3.44
N ASP A 73 14.01 -8.39 -2.55
CA ASP A 73 13.37 -7.07 -2.74
C ASP A 73 11.84 -7.11 -2.95
N VAL A 74 11.16 -8.03 -2.25
CA VAL A 74 9.69 -8.16 -2.25
C VAL A 74 9.00 -6.82 -1.98
N PHE A 75 9.55 -6.04 -1.04
CA PHE A 75 9.07 -4.69 -0.73
C PHE A 75 9.12 -3.77 -1.97
N GLU A 76 10.26 -3.69 -2.67
CA GLU A 76 10.39 -2.81 -3.83
C GLU A 76 9.48 -3.25 -4.99
N SER A 77 9.36 -4.57 -5.19
CA SER A 77 8.44 -5.12 -6.18
C SER A 77 6.99 -4.73 -5.90
N LEU A 78 6.56 -4.83 -4.63
CA LEU A 78 5.22 -4.45 -4.21
C LEU A 78 5.01 -2.94 -4.27
N ALA A 79 5.99 -2.16 -3.81
CA ALA A 79 5.96 -0.71 -3.85
C ALA A 79 5.86 -0.17 -5.29
N ALA A 80 6.55 -0.79 -6.25
CA ALA A 80 6.45 -0.45 -7.66
C ALA A 80 5.03 -0.68 -8.21
N ARG A 81 4.39 -1.81 -7.85
CA ARG A 81 3.00 -2.10 -8.25
C ARG A 81 1.99 -1.13 -7.64
N ILE A 82 2.18 -0.78 -6.37
CA ILE A 82 1.36 0.20 -5.66
C ILE A 82 1.45 1.58 -6.31
N ARG A 83 2.65 2.01 -6.72
CA ARG A 83 2.84 3.31 -7.41
C ARG A 83 2.27 3.32 -8.83
N ALA A 84 2.05 2.16 -9.44
CA ALA A 84 1.52 2.02 -10.78
C ALA A 84 -0.02 1.85 -10.83
N ALA A 85 -0.68 1.71 -9.68
CA ALA A 85 -2.14 1.62 -9.53
C ALA A 85 -2.81 3.00 -9.53
#